data_AF-A0A1H1PU66-F1
#
_entry.id   AF-A0A1H1PU66-F1
#
_cell.length_a   1.000
_cell.length_b   1.000
_cell.length_c   1.000
_cell.angle_alpha   90.00
_cell.angle_beta   90.00
_cell.angle_gamma   90.00
#
_symmetry.space_group_name_H-M   'P 1'
#
loop_
_entity.id
_entity.type
_entity.pdbx_description
1 polymer ?
#
loop_
_entity_poly.entity_id
_entity_poly.type
_entity_poly.pdbx_seq_one_letter_code
_entity_poly.pdbx_strand_id
1 'polypeptide(L)'
;MRLRPALLLLPVLVVLAGCTPAPEPTPTVTSTPSETPSSSPVPTTAPTPTETSAPPAAGAFAKGQLVSLCTEKIRSISPDATFFADMATTEWLEESAVWFVAVPETIDGQDNVAVCGIGGSPEAPDFVMHGETLPDGVAGIRDDLLAGNAGGDD
;
A
#
# COMPACT_ATOMS: atom_id res chain seq x y z
N MET A 1 9.83 45.14 24.89
CA MET A 1 9.54 44.79 26.30
C MET A 1 9.63 43.29 26.47
N ARG A 2 10.42 42.89 27.48
CA ARG A 2 10.37 41.65 28.30
C ARG A 2 10.43 40.27 27.64
N LEU A 3 11.57 39.64 27.95
CA LEU A 3 11.98 38.25 27.86
C LEU A 3 11.23 37.34 28.87
N ARG A 4 11.26 36.03 28.55
CA ARG A 4 11.49 34.85 29.43
C ARG A 4 10.33 33.86 29.71
N PRO A 5 10.69 32.57 29.96
CA PRO A 5 10.06 31.36 29.47
C PRO A 5 9.38 30.56 30.60
N ALA A 6 8.73 29.43 30.30
CA ALA A 6 8.36 28.47 31.33
C ALA A 6 8.39 27.03 30.78
N LEU A 7 9.33 26.29 31.31
CA LEU A 7 9.62 24.88 31.15
C LEU A 7 9.05 24.17 32.38
N LEU A 8 8.08 23.26 32.24
CA LEU A 8 7.58 22.38 33.32
C LEU A 8 7.06 21.09 32.64
N LEU A 9 7.83 20.00 32.64
CA LEU A 9 7.97 18.97 33.70
C LEU A 9 7.02 17.78 33.51
N LEU A 10 7.57 16.68 33.00
CA LEU A 10 7.06 15.31 33.13
C LEU A 10 6.92 14.93 34.61
N PRO A 11 5.99 14.00 34.91
CA PRO A 11 6.41 12.83 35.67
C PRO A 11 5.96 11.50 35.06
N VAL A 12 6.93 10.60 35.12
CA VAL A 12 6.90 9.16 34.90
C VAL A 12 5.92 8.46 35.85
N LEU A 13 5.18 7.47 35.36
CA LEU A 13 4.55 6.45 36.21
C LEU A 13 4.90 5.05 35.69
N VAL A 14 5.80 4.43 36.44
CA VAL A 14 6.26 3.05 36.35
C VAL A 14 5.25 2.16 37.08
N VAL A 15 4.88 1.02 36.48
CA VAL A 15 4.27 -0.11 37.21
C VAL A 15 5.03 -1.39 36.83
N LEU A 16 5.78 -1.93 37.81
CA LEU A 16 6.33 -3.28 37.83
C LEU A 16 5.28 -4.26 38.38
N ALA A 17 5.19 -5.47 37.82
CA ALA A 17 5.07 -6.77 38.50
C ALA A 17 4.59 -7.84 37.49
N GLY A 18 5.38 -8.88 37.16
CA GLY A 18 5.28 -10.24 37.71
C GLY A 18 4.43 -11.14 36.76
N CYS A 19 4.70 -12.42 36.46
CA CYS A 19 5.42 -13.47 37.18
C CYS A 19 5.74 -14.67 36.25
N THR A 20 6.79 -15.42 36.61
CA THR A 20 6.98 -16.89 36.53
C THR A 20 7.21 -17.63 35.19
N PRO A 21 8.36 -18.30 35.02
CA PRO A 21 8.56 -19.42 34.09
C PRO A 21 8.52 -20.79 34.80
N ALA A 22 7.84 -21.80 34.22
CA ALA A 22 8.05 -23.26 34.45
C ALA A 22 7.02 -24.12 33.66
N PRO A 23 7.26 -25.42 33.38
CA PRO A 23 8.51 -26.17 33.25
C PRO A 23 8.68 -26.84 31.86
N GLU A 24 9.91 -27.23 31.57
CA GLU A 24 10.35 -28.12 30.48
C GLU A 24 9.89 -29.57 30.71
N PRO A 25 9.45 -30.29 29.66
CA PRO A 25 9.50 -31.74 29.65
C PRO A 25 10.67 -32.29 28.81
N THR A 26 11.41 -33.16 29.49
CA THR A 26 12.54 -34.02 29.12
C THR A 26 12.36 -34.83 27.82
N PRO A 27 13.46 -35.16 27.10
CA PRO A 27 13.45 -35.95 25.87
C PRO A 27 13.15 -37.44 26.11
N THR A 28 12.43 -38.08 25.18
CA THR A 28 12.34 -39.56 25.14
C THR A 28 12.28 -40.09 23.69
N VAL A 29 13.43 -40.60 23.25
CA VAL A 29 13.67 -41.94 22.66
C VAL A 29 12.97 -42.31 21.33
N THR A 30 13.79 -42.24 20.27
CA THR A 30 14.25 -43.38 19.42
C THR A 30 13.33 -44.08 18.40
N SER A 31 13.91 -44.13 17.20
CA SER A 31 13.85 -45.14 16.12
C SER A 31 12.71 -45.14 15.10
N THR A 32 13.16 -44.80 13.90
CA THR A 32 12.71 -45.18 12.55
C THR A 32 12.26 -46.64 12.44
N PRO A 33 11.29 -46.94 11.57
CA PRO A 33 11.70 -47.52 10.29
C PRO A 33 11.03 -46.88 9.07
N SER A 34 11.79 -47.02 7.98
CA SER A 34 11.50 -46.76 6.57
C SER A 34 10.15 -47.32 6.14
N GLU A 35 9.37 -46.56 5.35
CA GLU A 35 8.73 -47.06 4.12
C GLU A 35 8.55 -45.89 3.13
N THR A 36 9.09 -46.03 1.92
CA THR A 36 8.67 -45.28 0.74
C THR A 36 7.81 -46.24 -0.08
N PRO A 37 6.59 -45.84 -0.47
CA PRO A 37 6.40 -45.65 -1.91
C PRO A 37 5.53 -44.43 -2.27
N SER A 38 6.01 -43.73 -3.29
CA SER A 38 5.28 -43.01 -4.34
C SER A 38 3.78 -42.71 -4.11
N SER A 39 3.46 -41.42 -3.98
CA SER A 39 2.18 -40.90 -4.43
C SER A 39 2.36 -39.52 -5.06
N SER A 40 1.81 -39.42 -6.26
CA SER A 40 1.63 -38.29 -7.18
C SER A 40 1.63 -36.90 -6.53
N PRO A 41 2.24 -35.87 -7.14
CA PRO A 41 2.03 -34.50 -6.70
C PRO A 41 0.56 -34.15 -6.89
N VAL A 42 -0.16 -33.95 -5.79
CA VAL A 42 -1.41 -33.21 -5.77
C VAL A 42 -1.09 -31.79 -6.26
N PRO A 43 -1.77 -31.24 -7.26
CA PRO A 43 -1.58 -29.84 -7.61
C PRO A 43 -1.95 -29.00 -6.39
N THR A 44 -0.98 -28.29 -5.84
CA THR A 44 -1.20 -27.14 -4.97
C THR A 44 -2.13 -26.20 -5.75
N THR A 45 -3.40 -26.17 -5.37
CA THR A 45 -4.27 -25.02 -5.66
C THR A 45 -3.65 -23.84 -4.94
N ALA A 46 -2.92 -23.02 -5.70
CA ALA A 46 -2.55 -21.68 -5.27
C ALA A 46 -3.82 -20.95 -4.80
N PRO A 47 -3.76 -20.11 -3.76
CA PRO A 47 -4.90 -19.29 -3.38
C PRO A 47 -5.30 -18.45 -4.61
N THR A 48 -6.55 -18.61 -5.05
CA THR A 48 -7.12 -17.71 -6.05
C THR A 48 -7.01 -16.29 -5.47
N PRO A 49 -6.53 -15.29 -6.24
CA PRO A 49 -6.66 -13.91 -5.80
C PRO A 49 -8.15 -13.66 -5.56
N THR A 50 -8.49 -13.29 -4.32
CA THR A 50 -9.81 -12.75 -4.02
C THR A 50 -9.94 -11.46 -4.83
N GLU A 51 -10.73 -11.48 -5.90
CA GLU A 51 -11.09 -10.27 -6.61
C GLU A 51 -11.90 -9.38 -5.67
N THR A 52 -11.25 -8.33 -5.17
CA THR A 52 -11.91 -7.13 -4.66
C THR A 52 -12.89 -6.66 -5.73
N SER A 53 -14.15 -6.43 -5.33
CA SER A 53 -15.31 -6.09 -6.18
C SER A 53 -14.94 -5.36 -7.48
N ALA A 54 -15.31 -5.96 -8.62
CA ALA A 54 -15.17 -5.33 -9.92
C ALA A 54 -16.06 -4.06 -9.99
N PRO A 55 -15.50 -2.90 -10.39
CA PRO A 55 -16.26 -1.66 -10.51
C PRO A 55 -17.21 -1.66 -11.71
N PRO A 56 -18.22 -0.77 -11.71
CA PRO A 56 -19.20 -0.68 -12.79
C PRO A 56 -18.56 -0.24 -14.12
N ALA A 57 -19.25 -0.52 -15.23
CA ALA A 57 -18.76 -0.36 -16.60
C ALA A 57 -18.32 1.06 -17.00
N ALA A 58 -18.67 2.10 -16.22
CA ALA A 58 -18.01 3.40 -16.25
C ALA A 58 -16.80 3.32 -15.28
N GLY A 59 -15.68 2.79 -15.74
CA GLY A 59 -14.59 2.34 -14.85
C GLY A 59 -13.84 1.09 -15.34
N ALA A 60 -14.09 0.61 -16.56
CA ALA A 60 -13.49 -0.57 -17.16
C ALA A 60 -12.01 -0.39 -17.60
N PHE A 61 -11.19 0.23 -16.76
CA PHE A 61 -9.76 0.20 -16.97
C PHE A 61 -9.19 -1.15 -16.52
N ALA A 62 -8.31 -1.73 -17.34
CA ALA A 62 -7.47 -2.82 -16.84
C ALA A 62 -6.45 -2.24 -15.84
N LYS A 63 -6.10 -3.00 -14.79
CA LYS A 63 -5.08 -2.57 -13.80
C LYS A 63 -3.80 -2.08 -14.48
N GLY A 64 -3.29 -2.84 -15.46
CA GLY A 64 -2.08 -2.46 -16.19
C GLY A 64 -2.21 -1.11 -16.91
N GLN A 65 -3.39 -0.80 -17.45
CA GLN A 65 -3.65 0.48 -18.09
C GLN A 65 -3.66 1.63 -17.09
N LEU A 66 -4.29 1.47 -15.92
CA LEU A 66 -4.27 2.48 -14.84
C LEU A 66 -2.84 2.79 -14.39
N VAL A 67 -2.03 1.75 -14.19
CA VAL A 67 -0.64 1.89 -13.76
C VAL A 67 0.18 2.58 -14.85
N SER A 68 0.05 2.17 -16.11
CA SER A 68 0.72 2.84 -17.23
C SER A 68 0.35 4.31 -17.33
N LEU A 69 -0.95 4.64 -17.26
CA LEU A 69 -1.43 6.03 -17.29
C LEU A 69 -0.83 6.86 -16.15
N CYS A 70 -0.83 6.33 -14.92
CA CYS A 70 -0.26 7.04 -13.78
C CYS A 70 1.25 7.25 -13.93
N THR A 71 2.01 6.20 -14.27
CA THR A 71 3.45 6.30 -14.47
C THR A 71 3.81 7.26 -15.62
N GLU A 72 3.11 7.22 -16.75
CA GLU A 72 3.32 8.15 -17.86
C GLU A 72 3.05 9.60 -17.45
N LYS A 73 1.98 9.82 -16.66
CA LYS A 73 1.65 11.14 -16.14
C LYS A 73 2.72 11.67 -15.20
N ILE A 74 3.19 10.87 -14.25
CA ILE A 74 4.22 11.30 -13.29
C ILE A 74 5.59 11.50 -13.96
N ARG A 75 5.95 10.70 -14.97
CA ARG A 75 7.19 10.91 -15.75
C ARG A 75 7.29 12.29 -16.41
N SER A 76 6.18 12.98 -16.62
CA SER A 76 6.20 14.36 -17.13
C SER A 76 6.73 15.38 -16.12
N ILE A 77 6.69 15.03 -14.82
CA ILE A 77 7.14 15.86 -13.69
C ILE A 77 8.47 15.33 -13.15
N SER A 78 8.58 14.00 -13.04
CA SER A 78 9.74 13.30 -12.49
C SER A 78 10.29 12.28 -13.50
N PRO A 79 11.05 12.75 -14.51
CA PRO A 79 11.55 11.90 -15.60
C PRO A 79 12.58 10.86 -15.14
N ASP A 80 13.26 11.12 -14.03
CA ASP A 80 14.33 10.28 -13.48
C ASP A 80 13.82 9.24 -12.45
N ALA A 81 12.52 9.21 -12.16
CA ALA A 81 11.92 8.27 -11.22
C ALA A 81 11.99 6.82 -11.73
N THR A 82 12.33 5.89 -10.84
CA THR A 82 12.28 4.45 -11.11
C THR A 82 11.00 3.87 -10.51
N PHE A 83 10.05 3.48 -11.37
CA PHE A 83 8.74 2.97 -10.96
C PHE A 83 8.74 1.44 -10.80
N PHE A 84 8.05 0.96 -9.78
CA PHE A 84 7.84 -0.47 -9.50
C PHE A 84 6.38 -0.86 -9.80
N ALA A 85 6.02 -0.87 -11.09
CA ALA A 85 4.66 -1.10 -11.58
C ALA A 85 4.02 -2.41 -11.10
N ASP A 86 4.80 -3.49 -10.95
CA ASP A 86 4.30 -4.78 -10.45
C ASP A 86 3.80 -4.72 -8.99
N MET A 87 4.32 -3.76 -8.20
CA MET A 87 3.91 -3.52 -6.81
C MET A 87 2.78 -2.49 -6.70
N ALA A 88 2.28 -1.97 -7.81
CA ALA A 88 1.24 -0.95 -7.80
C ALA A 88 -0.09 -1.50 -7.25
N THR A 89 -0.82 -0.61 -6.60
CA THR A 89 -2.17 -0.86 -6.11
C THR A 89 -3.16 0.03 -6.86
N THR A 90 -4.38 -0.49 -7.05
CA THR A 90 -5.49 0.19 -7.70
C THR A 90 -6.74 -0.06 -6.89
N GLU A 91 -7.41 1.01 -6.48
CA GLU A 91 -8.63 0.98 -5.67
C GLU A 91 -9.68 1.87 -6.33
N TRP A 92 -10.90 1.36 -6.49
CA TRP A 92 -12.00 2.19 -6.96
C TRP A 92 -12.61 2.93 -5.77
N LEU A 93 -12.70 4.26 -5.88
CA LEU A 93 -13.31 5.13 -4.88
C LEU A 93 -14.72 5.51 -5.38
N GLU A 94 -15.75 4.83 -4.87
CA GLU A 94 -17.15 5.01 -5.29
C GLU A 94 -17.63 6.45 -5.07
N GLU A 95 -17.22 7.07 -3.96
CA GLU A 95 -17.64 8.40 -3.53
C GLU A 95 -17.18 9.50 -4.49
N SER A 96 -15.97 9.38 -5.04
CA SER A 96 -15.39 10.32 -6.00
C SER A 96 -15.46 9.83 -7.45
N ALA A 97 -15.97 8.62 -7.68
CA ALA A 97 -16.06 7.98 -8.99
C ALA A 97 -14.72 7.97 -9.76
N VAL A 98 -13.62 7.69 -9.05
CA VAL A 98 -12.28 7.60 -9.63
C VAL A 98 -11.56 6.33 -9.18
N TRP A 99 -10.59 5.92 -9.98
CA TRP A 99 -9.57 4.97 -9.59
C TRP A 99 -8.44 5.68 -8.85
N PHE A 100 -8.19 5.29 -7.62
CA PHE A 100 -6.96 5.61 -6.91
C PHE A 100 -5.87 4.62 -7.29
N VAL A 101 -4.78 5.13 -7.85
CA VAL A 101 -3.61 4.35 -8.27
C VAL A 101 -2.43 4.79 -7.43
N ALA A 102 -1.73 3.84 -6.81
CA ALA A 102 -0.50 4.09 -6.09
C ALA A 102 0.60 3.17 -6.63
N VAL A 103 1.65 3.75 -7.18
CA VAL A 103 2.80 3.05 -7.78
C VAL A 103 4.04 3.39 -6.96
N PRO A 104 4.64 2.41 -6.25
CA PRO A 104 5.91 2.66 -5.58
C PRO A 104 6.98 3.09 -6.58
N GLU A 105 7.83 4.01 -6.17
CA GLU A 105 8.93 4.50 -6.98
C GLU A 105 10.14 4.88 -6.12
N THR A 106 11.29 5.08 -6.76
CA THR A 106 12.46 5.69 -6.13
C THR A 106 12.94 6.89 -6.93
N ILE A 107 13.23 7.98 -6.21
CA ILE A 107 13.75 9.24 -6.75
C ILE A 107 15.00 9.58 -5.93
N ASP A 108 16.16 9.72 -6.59
CA ASP A 108 17.45 9.97 -5.92
C ASP A 108 17.76 9.00 -4.76
N GLY A 109 17.30 7.75 -4.87
CA GLY A 109 17.49 6.71 -3.85
C GLY A 109 16.59 6.88 -2.61
N GLN A 110 15.57 7.74 -2.66
CA GLN A 110 14.50 7.82 -1.67
C GLN A 110 13.26 7.08 -2.18
N ASP A 111 12.65 6.28 -1.31
CA ASP A 111 11.37 5.62 -1.58
C ASP A 111 10.24 6.64 -1.58
N ASN A 112 9.49 6.67 -2.66
CA ASN A 112 8.31 7.51 -2.86
C ASN A 112 7.18 6.66 -3.43
N VAL A 113 6.02 7.27 -3.59
CA VAL A 113 4.85 6.68 -4.22
C VAL A 113 4.23 7.70 -5.16
N ALA A 114 4.19 7.35 -6.43
CA ALA A 114 3.40 8.03 -7.44
C ALA A 114 1.93 7.72 -7.19
N VAL A 115 1.11 8.75 -7.06
CA VAL A 115 -0.32 8.64 -6.79
C VAL A 115 -1.13 9.35 -7.87
N CYS A 116 -2.21 8.71 -8.32
CA CYS A 116 -3.13 9.29 -9.30
C CYS A 116 -4.59 8.98 -8.95
N GLY A 117 -5.47 9.96 -9.13
CA GLY A 117 -6.92 9.78 -9.20
C GLY A 117 -7.37 9.83 -10.65
N ILE A 118 -7.81 8.70 -11.21
CA ILE A 118 -8.15 8.55 -12.63
C ILE A 118 -9.64 8.25 -12.80
N GLY A 119 -10.38 9.21 -13.36
CA GLY A 119 -11.77 9.06 -13.76
C GLY A 119 -11.93 8.88 -15.28
N GLY A 120 -13.16 9.09 -15.74
CA GLY A 120 -13.49 9.03 -17.17
C GLY A 120 -13.51 7.62 -17.73
N SER A 121 -12.87 7.40 -18.88
CA SER A 121 -12.89 6.12 -19.59
C SER A 121 -11.52 5.76 -20.18
N PRO A 122 -11.27 4.49 -20.54
CA PRO A 122 -10.03 4.07 -21.20
C PRO A 122 -9.64 4.87 -22.45
N GLU A 123 -10.62 5.39 -23.19
CA GLU A 123 -10.44 6.14 -24.44
C GLU A 123 -10.25 7.64 -24.20
N ALA A 124 -10.72 8.12 -23.04
CA ALA A 124 -10.63 9.51 -22.60
C ALA A 124 -10.42 9.52 -21.07
N PRO A 125 -9.20 9.22 -20.59
CA PRO A 125 -8.89 9.22 -19.17
C PRO A 125 -8.88 10.65 -18.65
N ASP A 126 -9.48 10.86 -17.48
CA ASP A 126 -9.50 12.14 -16.78
C ASP A 126 -8.66 12.03 -15.50
N PHE A 127 -7.66 12.90 -15.33
CA PHE A 127 -6.83 12.90 -14.14
C PHE A 127 -7.34 13.97 -13.17
N VAL A 128 -8.00 13.53 -12.11
CA VAL A 128 -8.54 14.41 -11.06
C VAL A 128 -7.44 14.83 -10.09
N MET A 129 -6.40 14.00 -9.93
CA MET A 129 -5.21 14.31 -9.14
C MET A 129 -4.04 13.47 -9.66
N HIS A 130 -2.83 14.02 -9.60
CA HIS A 130 -1.59 13.25 -9.78
C HIS A 130 -0.45 13.91 -9.02
N GLY A 131 0.44 13.10 -8.44
CA GLY A 131 1.62 13.60 -7.76
C GLY A 131 2.47 12.50 -7.18
N GLU A 132 3.43 12.89 -6.36
CA GLU A 132 4.37 12.01 -5.68
C GLU A 132 4.27 12.29 -4.18
N THR A 133 4.40 11.25 -3.36
CA THR A 133 4.34 11.38 -1.91
C THR A 133 5.26 10.37 -1.23
N LEU A 134 5.58 10.62 0.03
CA LEU A 134 6.20 9.60 0.86
C LEU A 134 5.22 8.44 1.11
N PRO A 135 5.70 7.21 1.38
CA PRO A 135 4.82 6.07 1.60
C PRO A 135 3.77 6.26 2.70
N ASP A 136 4.06 7.05 3.74
CA ASP A 136 3.11 7.38 4.81
C ASP A 136 2.03 8.39 4.41
N GLY A 137 2.25 9.16 3.35
CA GLY A 137 1.31 10.17 2.85
C GLY A 137 0.19 9.63 1.94
N VAL A 138 0.32 8.39 1.43
CA VAL A 138 -0.63 7.78 0.48
C VAL A 138 -2.04 7.71 1.04
N ALA A 139 -2.18 7.37 2.32
CA ALA A 139 -3.49 7.24 2.97
C ALA A 139 -4.22 8.60 3.04
N GLY A 140 -3.50 9.67 3.40
CA GLY A 140 -4.07 11.02 3.45
C GLY A 140 -4.58 11.49 2.09
N ILE A 141 -3.80 11.23 1.03
CA ILE A 141 -4.20 11.59 -0.34
C ILE A 141 -5.44 10.81 -0.80
N ARG A 142 -5.56 9.53 -0.40
CA ARG A 142 -6.77 8.75 -0.65
C ARG A 142 -7.97 9.33 0.09
N ASP A 143 -7.80 9.71 1.36
CA ASP A 143 -8.86 10.33 2.17
C ASP A 143 -9.30 11.68 1.57
N ASP A 144 -8.37 12.49 1.07
CA ASP A 144 -8.66 13.75 0.37
C ASP A 144 -9.49 13.51 -0.91
N LEU A 145 -9.14 12.48 -1.70
CA LEU A 145 -9.92 12.08 -2.88
C LEU A 145 -11.33 11.62 -2.50
N LEU A 146 -11.47 10.84 -1.43
CA LEU A 146 -12.79 10.42 -0.91
C LEU A 146 -13.63 11.60 -0.43
N ALA A 147 -12.98 12.63 0.14
CA ALA A 147 -13.63 13.86 0.55
C ALA A 147 -13.98 14.80 -0.64
N GLY A 148 -13.56 14.46 -1.87
CA GLY A 148 -13.70 15.34 -3.04
C GLY A 148 -12.77 16.56 -2.99
N ASN A 149 -11.74 16.49 -2.16
CA ASN A 149 -10.83 17.58 -1.84
C ASN A 149 -9.52 17.48 -2.63
N ALA A 150 -9.54 16.77 -3.77
CA ALA A 150 -8.42 16.56 -4.68
C ALA A 150 -7.66 17.89 -4.86
N GLY A 151 -6.48 17.97 -4.22
CA GLY A 151 -5.74 19.20 -4.04
C GLY A 151 -5.44 19.86 -5.37
N GLY A 152 -6.15 20.95 -5.64
CA GLY A 152 -5.77 21.90 -6.67
C GLY A 152 -4.79 22.88 -6.06
N ASP A 153 -3.53 22.78 -6.44
CA ASP A 153 -2.63 23.93 -6.47
C ASP A 153 -1.93 23.89 -7.84
N ASP A 154 -2.32 24.86 -8.68
CA ASP A 154 -1.68 25.28 -9.93
C ASP A 154 -0.29 25.88 -9.66
#